data_AF-A0AAD5GY87-F1
#
_entry.id   AF-A0AAD5GY87-F1
#
_cell.length_a   1.000
_cell.length_b   1.000
_cell.length_c   1.000
_cell.angle_alpha   90.00
_cell.angle_beta   90.00
_cell.angle_gamma   90.00
#
_symmetry.space_group_name_H-M   'P 1'
#
loop_
_entity.id
_entity.type
_entity.pdbx_description
1 polymer ?
#
loop_
_entity_poly.entity_id
_entity_poly.type
_entity_poly.pdbx_seq_one_letter_code
_entity_poly.pdbx_strand_id
1 'polypeptide(L)'
;MDMGFINTAGPEKHQAVAFRSGSDFSVFYRCSFDAYQDTLYPHSNRQFYRECDVTGTIDFIFGNAAVAFQNYNIMPRQPLANQFVTITAQGKKHPNQNTGISIQKCAI
;
A
#
# COMPACT_ATOMS: atom_id res chain seq x y z
N MET A 1 12.55 4.61 10.43
CA MET A 1 11.20 5.21 10.26
C MET A 1 10.88 6.10 11.44
N ASP A 2 10.12 7.17 11.22
CA ASP A 2 9.75 8.19 12.21
C ASP A 2 8.33 8.02 12.72
N MET A 3 7.47 7.33 11.96
CA MET A 3 6.08 7.05 12.33
C MET A 3 5.63 5.71 11.72
N GLY A 4 4.87 4.92 12.48
CA GLY A 4 4.33 3.64 12.03
C GLY A 4 2.81 3.57 12.18
N PHE A 5 2.15 3.00 11.18
CA PHE A 5 0.72 2.68 11.18
C PHE A 5 0.56 1.16 11.08
N ILE A 6 -0.10 0.55 12.07
CA ILE A 6 -0.17 -0.91 12.21
C ILE A 6 -1.61 -1.35 12.40
N ASN A 7 -2.02 -2.40 11.68
CA ASN A 7 -3.24 -3.14 11.98
C ASN A 7 -2.91 -4.58 12.38
N THR A 8 -3.26 -4.95 13.61
CA THR A 8 -2.90 -6.23 14.24
C THR A 8 -3.98 -7.31 14.11
N ALA A 9 -4.96 -7.15 13.21
CA ALA A 9 -6.05 -8.12 13.05
C ALA A 9 -5.55 -9.55 12.69
N GLY A 10 -4.43 -9.64 11.95
CA GLY A 10 -3.88 -10.90 11.47
C GLY A 10 -4.50 -11.38 10.16
N PRO A 11 -3.88 -12.38 9.49
CA PRO A 11 -4.29 -12.80 8.15
C PRO A 11 -5.62 -13.58 8.14
N GLU A 12 -5.99 -14.18 9.27
CA GLU A 12 -7.28 -14.89 9.47
C GLU A 12 -8.48 -13.95 9.43
N LYS A 13 -8.26 -12.65 9.54
CA LYS A 13 -9.33 -11.63 9.50
C LYS A 13 -9.56 -11.06 8.11
N HIS A 14 -8.85 -11.56 7.10
CA HIS A 14 -8.92 -11.06 5.73
C HIS A 14 -8.58 -9.55 5.69
N GLN A 15 -9.39 -8.73 5.02
CA GLN A 15 -9.12 -7.32 4.78
C GLN A 15 -8.98 -6.53 6.10
N ALA A 16 -7.82 -5.91 6.31
CA ALA A 16 -7.55 -5.13 7.52
C ALA A 16 -6.55 -3.99 7.24
N VAL A 17 -7.09 -2.81 6.92
CA VAL A 17 -6.30 -1.63 6.54
C VAL A 17 -5.52 -1.06 7.73
N ALA A 18 -4.21 -0.83 7.55
CA ALA A 18 -3.38 -0.07 8.49
C ALA A 18 -3.46 1.43 8.25
N PHE A 19 -3.48 1.85 6.97
CA PHE A 19 -3.55 3.26 6.62
C PHE A 19 -4.36 3.49 5.35
N ARG A 20 -5.25 4.48 5.39
CA ARG A 20 -6.04 4.95 4.24
C ARG A 20 -5.85 6.44 4.04
N SER A 21 -5.39 6.85 2.86
CA SER A 21 -5.36 8.26 2.46
C SER A 21 -6.28 8.50 1.27
N GLY A 22 -7.15 9.50 1.40
CA GLY A 22 -7.86 10.13 0.29
C GLY A 22 -7.47 11.60 0.12
N SER A 23 -6.38 12.06 0.75
CA SER A 23 -5.98 13.47 0.73
C SER A 23 -5.19 13.79 -0.54
N ASP A 24 -5.51 14.91 -1.18
CA ASP A 24 -4.81 15.38 -2.37
C ASP A 24 -3.52 16.12 -1.99
N PHE A 25 -2.50 15.98 -2.83
CA PHE A 25 -1.14 16.48 -2.57
C PHE A 25 -0.52 15.99 -1.25
N SER A 26 -0.89 14.79 -0.81
CA SER A 26 -0.34 14.21 0.42
C SER A 26 1.04 13.60 0.19
N VAL A 27 1.92 13.80 1.17
CA VAL A 27 3.28 13.25 1.19
C VAL A 27 3.48 12.45 2.47
N PHE A 28 4.05 11.25 2.33
CA PHE A 28 4.46 10.40 3.44
C PHE A 28 5.95 10.13 3.30
N TYR A 29 6.71 10.51 4.32
CA TYR A 29 8.16 10.43 4.34
C TYR A 29 8.60 9.69 5.59
N ARG A 30 9.45 8.66 5.44
CA ARG A 30 9.96 7.86 6.57
C ARG A 30 8.86 7.26 7.45
N CYS A 31 7.77 6.81 6.83
CA CYS A 31 6.69 6.08 7.50
C CYS A 31 6.80 4.57 7.29
N SER A 32 6.30 3.77 8.22
CA SER A 32 6.03 2.34 8.03
C SER A 32 4.54 2.04 8.05
N PHE A 33 4.11 1.09 7.20
CA PHE A 33 2.75 0.58 7.14
C PHE A 33 2.78 -0.95 7.24
N ASP A 34 2.19 -1.51 8.29
CA ASP A 34 2.30 -2.95 8.59
C ASP A 34 0.93 -3.57 8.87
N ALA A 35 0.53 -4.54 8.04
CA ALA A 35 -0.58 -5.44 8.29
C ALA A 35 -0.41 -6.75 7.48
N TYR A 36 -1.53 -7.32 7.05
CA TYR A 36 -1.59 -8.51 6.21
C TYR A 36 -2.28 -8.16 4.90
N GLN A 37 -3.56 -8.50 4.76
CA GLN A 37 -4.35 -8.18 3.56
C GLN A 37 -4.83 -6.72 3.61
N ASP A 38 -4.75 -6.04 2.47
CA ASP A 38 -5.21 -4.65 2.29
C ASP A 38 -4.48 -3.63 3.18
N THR A 39 -3.17 -3.79 3.40
CA THR A 39 -2.38 -2.98 4.37
C THR A 39 -2.46 -1.46 4.11
N LEU A 40 -2.12 -1.01 2.91
CA LEU A 40 -2.02 0.39 2.53
C LEU A 40 -3.05 0.73 1.46
N TYR A 41 -3.94 1.67 1.76
CA TYR A 41 -5.03 2.09 0.90
C TYR A 41 -4.86 3.55 0.40
N PRO A 42 -4.05 3.80 -0.65
CA PRO A 42 -4.08 5.04 -1.42
C PRO A 42 -5.41 5.12 -2.20
N HIS A 43 -6.45 5.54 -1.50
CA HIS A 43 -7.84 5.49 -1.94
C HIS A 43 -8.12 6.37 -3.16
N SER A 44 -7.67 7.63 -3.14
CA SER A 44 -7.99 8.63 -4.17
C SER A 44 -6.99 9.79 -4.18
N ASN A 45 -7.07 10.64 -5.22
CA ASN A 45 -6.27 11.87 -5.39
C ASN A 45 -4.76 11.61 -5.59
N ARG A 46 -3.95 12.68 -5.58
CA ARG A 46 -2.50 12.60 -5.83
C ARG A 46 -1.73 12.41 -4.54
N GLN A 47 -0.85 11.43 -4.52
CA GLN A 47 -0.10 11.05 -3.32
C GLN A 47 1.35 10.70 -3.66
N PHE A 48 2.28 11.00 -2.75
CA PHE A 48 3.68 10.66 -2.89
C PHE A 48 4.23 10.01 -1.62
N TYR A 49 4.86 8.86 -1.76
CA TYR A 49 5.44 8.10 -0.66
C TYR A 49 6.93 7.91 -0.91
N ARG A 50 7.77 8.34 0.03
CA ARG A 50 9.23 8.33 -0.15
C ARG A 50 9.97 7.82 1.08
N GLU A 51 10.96 6.95 0.86
CA GLU A 51 11.80 6.40 1.95
C GLU A 51 10.93 5.78 3.07
N CYS A 52 9.90 5.04 2.66
CA CYS A 52 8.92 4.42 3.52
C CYS A 52 8.96 2.89 3.35
N ASP A 53 8.32 2.18 4.27
CA ASP A 53 8.24 0.72 4.29
C ASP A 53 6.77 0.28 4.25
N VAL A 54 6.46 -0.77 3.49
CA VAL A 54 5.19 -1.51 3.63
C VAL A 54 5.45 -2.98 3.85
N THR A 55 4.63 -3.62 4.68
CA THR A 55 4.62 -5.07 4.86
C THR A 55 3.21 -5.62 4.76
N GLY A 56 3.02 -6.71 4.01
CA GLY A 56 1.70 -7.32 3.86
C GLY A 56 1.70 -8.63 3.07
N THR A 57 0.50 -9.16 2.83
CA THR A 57 0.29 -10.46 2.16
C THR A 57 -0.46 -10.29 0.84
N ILE A 58 -1.77 -10.10 0.88
CA ILE A 58 -2.66 -10.02 -0.29
C ILE A 58 -3.03 -8.56 -0.52
N ASP A 59 -2.88 -8.09 -1.75
CA ASP A 59 -3.30 -6.78 -2.25
C ASP A 59 -2.85 -5.63 -1.33
N PHE A 60 -1.67 -5.76 -0.72
CA PHE A 60 -1.31 -4.94 0.44
C PHE A 60 -0.95 -3.49 0.08
N ILE A 61 -0.84 -3.15 -1.21
CA ILE A 61 -0.98 -1.79 -1.73
C ILE A 61 -2.15 -1.77 -2.72
N PHE A 62 -3.28 -1.15 -2.38
CA PHE A 62 -4.47 -1.18 -3.23
C PHE A 62 -5.19 0.15 -3.31
N GLY A 63 -5.97 0.35 -4.37
CA GLY A 63 -6.81 1.53 -4.54
C GLY A 63 -6.67 2.21 -5.89
N ASN A 64 -7.13 3.45 -5.97
CA ASN A 64 -7.28 4.18 -7.22
C ASN A 64 -6.79 5.64 -7.12
N ALA A 65 -5.77 5.89 -6.30
CA ALA A 65 -5.04 7.16 -6.35
C ALA A 65 -4.17 7.29 -7.61
N ALA A 66 -3.70 8.52 -7.87
CA ALA A 66 -2.52 8.76 -8.68
C ALA A 66 -1.31 8.83 -7.73
N VAL A 67 -0.64 7.70 -7.53
CA VAL A 67 0.37 7.54 -6.48
C VAL A 67 1.72 7.13 -7.04
N ALA A 68 2.78 7.73 -6.50
CA ALA A 68 4.16 7.31 -6.75
C ALA A 68 4.86 6.91 -5.44
N PHE A 69 5.45 5.73 -5.44
CA PHE A 69 6.33 5.21 -4.40
C PHE A 69 7.77 5.32 -4.90
N GLN A 70 8.63 6.00 -4.14
CA GLN A 70 10.03 6.24 -4.53
C GLN A 70 10.99 5.93 -3.39
N ASN A 71 12.09 5.22 -3.68
CA ASN A 71 13.05 4.77 -2.65
C ASN A 71 12.35 4.05 -1.49
N TYR A 72 11.37 3.23 -1.81
CA TYR A 72 10.44 2.60 -0.87
C TYR A 72 10.83 1.11 -0.69
N ASN A 73 10.71 0.54 0.50
CA ASN A 73 10.86 -0.91 0.71
C ASN A 73 9.50 -1.59 0.73
N ILE A 74 9.29 -2.54 -0.18
CA ILE A 74 8.06 -3.29 -0.33
C ILE A 74 8.35 -4.72 0.14
N MET A 75 7.82 -5.12 1.29
CA MET A 75 8.21 -6.36 1.97
C MET A 75 7.04 -7.35 2.06
N PRO A 76 6.91 -8.29 1.11
CA PRO A 76 6.01 -9.43 1.27
C PRO A 76 6.27 -10.19 2.57
N ARG A 77 5.21 -10.64 3.24
CA ARG A 77 5.32 -11.59 4.37
C ARG A 77 4.59 -12.89 4.07
N GLN A 78 4.90 -13.93 4.84
CA GLN A 78 4.27 -15.25 4.70
C GLN A 78 2.74 -15.14 4.87
N PRO A 79 1.94 -15.55 3.87
CA PRO A 79 0.49 -15.60 3.97
C PRO A 79 0.04 -16.91 4.66
N LEU A 80 -1.28 -17.11 4.82
CA LEU A 80 -1.81 -18.39 5.28
C LEU A 80 -1.57 -19.50 4.24
N ALA A 81 -1.74 -20.75 4.65
CA ALA A 81 -1.69 -21.89 3.74
C ALA A 81 -2.68 -21.71 2.59
N ASN A 82 -2.27 -22.07 1.37
CA ASN A 82 -3.05 -21.95 0.14
C ASN A 82 -3.43 -20.51 -0.28
N GLN A 83 -2.83 -19.49 0.33
CA GLN A 83 -2.86 -18.12 -0.17
C GLN A 83 -1.58 -17.79 -0.94
N PHE A 84 -1.65 -16.78 -1.79
CA PHE A 84 -0.51 -16.22 -2.51
C PHE A 84 -0.38 -14.73 -2.18
N VAL A 85 0.85 -14.21 -2.27
CA VAL A 85 1.11 -12.78 -2.05
C VAL A 85 0.81 -12.02 -3.34
N THR A 86 0.10 -10.91 -3.23
CA THR A 86 -0.02 -9.89 -4.28
C THR A 86 0.39 -8.54 -3.71
N ILE A 87 1.26 -7.84 -4.43
CA ILE A 87 1.75 -6.52 -3.98
C ILE A 87 0.69 -5.47 -4.25
N THR A 88 0.17 -5.42 -5.48
CA THR A 88 -0.72 -4.34 -5.91
C THR A 88 -2.08 -4.84 -6.40
N ALA A 89 -3.15 -4.16 -5.99
CA ALA A 89 -4.47 -4.24 -6.62
C ALA A 89 -4.95 -2.85 -7.05
N GLN A 90 -4.55 -2.47 -8.28
CA GLN A 90 -4.90 -1.17 -8.85
C GLN A 90 -6.38 -1.17 -9.31
N GLY A 91 -7.15 -0.18 -8.86
CA GLY A 91 -8.61 -0.13 -9.01
C GLY A 91 -9.15 0.85 -10.07
N LYS A 92 -8.40 1.16 -11.14
CA LYS A 92 -8.86 2.03 -12.23
C LYS A 92 -9.98 1.34 -13.01
N LYS A 93 -11.16 1.95 -13.04
CA LYS A 93 -12.37 1.38 -13.68
C LYS A 93 -12.63 1.95 -15.06
N HIS A 94 -12.22 3.19 -15.32
CA HIS A 94 -12.46 3.88 -16.59
C HIS A 94 -11.17 4.40 -17.19
N PRO A 95 -10.97 4.29 -18.53
CA PRO A 95 -9.75 4.73 -19.19
C PRO A 95 -9.43 6.22 -18.97
N ASN A 96 -10.47 7.05 -18.81
CA ASN A 96 -10.37 8.49 -18.60
C ASN A 96 -9.96 8.91 -17.17
N GLN A 97 -9.80 7.95 -16.23
CA GLN A 97 -9.29 8.27 -14.89
C GLN A 97 -7.77 8.46 -14.94
N ASN A 98 -7.28 9.58 -14.42
CA ASN A 98 -5.85 9.90 -14.39
C ASN A 98 -5.16 9.30 -13.15
N THR A 99 -5.38 8.01 -12.91
CA THR A 99 -4.97 7.29 -11.70
C THR A 99 -4.06 6.11 -12.05
N GLY A 100 -3.30 5.64 -11.08
CA GLY A 100 -2.33 4.56 -11.26
C GLY A 100 -1.36 4.47 -10.08
N ILE A 101 -0.73 3.31 -9.95
CA ILE A 101 0.34 3.05 -8.99
C ILE A 101 1.66 3.05 -9.76
N SER A 102 2.60 3.92 -9.37
CA SER A 102 3.98 3.95 -9.89
C SER A 102 4.96 3.53 -8.79
N ILE A 103 5.84 2.60 -9.11
CA ILE A 103 6.88 2.09 -8.21
C ILE A 103 8.23 2.38 -8.87
N GLN A 104 9.04 3.24 -8.25
CA GLN A 104 10.28 3.75 -8.85
C GLN A 104 11.44 3.69 -7.85
N LYS A 105 12.54 3.02 -8.23
CA LYS A 105 13.73 2.85 -7.35
C LYS A 105 13.38 2.25 -5.98
N CYS A 106 12.38 1.37 -5.95
CA CYS A 106 11.99 0.65 -4.75
C CYS A 106 12.75 -0.68 -4.65
N ALA A 107 12.92 -1.19 -3.44
CA ALA A 107 13.30 -2.57 -3.20
C ALA A 107 12.04 -3.40 -3.00
N ILE A 108 11.97 -4.56 -3.65
CA ILE A 108 10.88 -5.55 -3.54
C ILE A 108 11.51 -6.90 -3.20
#